data_AF-A0A7K8DAZ6-F1
#
_entry.id   AF-A0A7K8DAZ6-F1
#
_cell.length_a   1.000
_cell.length_b   1.000
_cell.length_c   1.000
_cell.angle_alpha   90.00
_cell.angle_beta   90.00
_cell.angle_gamma   90.00
#
_symmetry.space_group_name_H-M   'P 1'
#
loop_
_entity.id
_entity.type
_entity.pdbx_description
1 polymer ?
#
loop_
_entity_poly.entity_id
_entity_poly.type
_entity_poly.pdbx_seq_one_letter_code
_entity_poly.pdbx_strand_id
1 'polypeptide(L)'
;SVLRRALDKIAEIKSLLEERRIAAKIAGIYSEAEPPRKTMRRGVLMTLLQQSAMTLPLWIGKPGEKPPPLCGAVPAAGDYVAKPGDKVAARVKALEGDEQWILAEVVSYSHAANKYEVDDIDEEGKERHTLSRRRIIPLPQWKTNPETDPEALFHKDQLVLALYPQTTCFYRALIHAPPQR
;
A
#
# COMPACT_ATOMS: atom_id res chain seq x y z
N SER A 1 12.09 14.22 -19.71
CA SER A 1 12.16 15.61 -19.20
C SER A 1 13.00 15.65 -17.93
N VAL A 2 13.39 16.84 -17.45
CA VAL A 2 14.07 17.02 -16.14
C VAL A 2 13.20 16.53 -15.00
N LEU A 3 11.89 16.80 -15.07
CA LEU A 3 10.90 16.38 -14.07
C LEU A 3 10.89 14.85 -13.86
N ARG A 4 10.89 14.04 -14.92
CA ARG A 4 10.92 12.57 -14.81
C ARG A 4 12.17 12.09 -14.08
N ARG A 5 13.36 12.62 -14.43
CA ARG A 5 14.61 12.25 -13.75
C ARG A 5 14.59 12.61 -12.26
N ALA A 6 13.97 13.74 -11.91
CA ALA A 6 13.81 14.14 -10.51
C ALA A 6 12.87 13.17 -9.76
N LEU A 7 11.74 12.78 -10.37
CA LEU A 7 10.83 11.77 -9.80
C LEU A 7 11.50 10.41 -9.64
N ASP A 8 12.28 9.96 -10.64
CA ASP A 8 13.04 8.71 -10.59
C ASP A 8 14.03 8.73 -9.41
N LYS A 9 14.73 9.85 -9.19
CA LYS A 9 15.62 10.00 -8.03
C LYS A 9 14.88 10.05 -6.69
N ILE A 10 13.70 10.67 -6.62
CA ILE A 10 12.88 10.64 -5.41
C ILE A 10 12.43 9.20 -5.12
N ALA A 11 12.01 8.45 -6.13
CA ALA A 11 11.61 7.05 -5.98
C ALA A 11 12.77 6.18 -5.48
N GLU A 12 13.97 6.38 -6.04
CA GLU A 12 15.20 5.69 -5.60
C GLU A 12 15.53 6.00 -4.13
N ILE A 13 15.50 7.28 -3.73
CA ILE A 13 15.73 7.67 -2.32
C ILE A 13 14.72 7.02 -1.39
N LYS A 14 13.43 7.00 -1.77
CA LYS A 14 12.38 6.35 -0.97
C LYS A 14 12.60 4.85 -0.84
N SER A 15 13.01 4.16 -1.91
CA SER A 15 13.35 2.73 -1.88
C SER A 15 14.47 2.46 -0.88
N LEU A 16 15.54 3.25 -0.93
CA LEU A 16 16.70 3.09 -0.04
C LEU A 16 16.35 3.33 1.44
N LEU A 17 15.51 4.33 1.73
CA LEU A 17 15.03 4.58 3.09
C LEU A 17 14.18 3.43 3.61
N GLU A 18 13.32 2.86 2.76
CA GLU A 18 12.46 1.74 3.11
C GLU A 18 13.25 0.45 3.31
N GLU A 19 14.22 0.15 2.43
CA GLU A 19 15.16 -0.96 2.58
C GLU A 19 15.92 -0.86 3.91
N ARG A 20 16.39 0.33 4.28
CA ARG A 20 17.04 0.56 5.57
C ARG A 20 16.08 0.34 6.75
N ARG A 21 14.83 0.79 6.65
CA ARG A 21 13.79 0.57 7.67
C ARG A 21 13.51 -0.92 7.86
N ILE A 22 13.37 -1.67 6.77
CA ILE A 22 13.13 -3.11 6.78
C ILE A 22 14.34 -3.86 7.35
N ALA A 23 15.55 -3.53 6.89
CA ALA A 23 16.78 -4.13 7.41
C ALA A 23 16.91 -3.92 8.93
N ALA A 24 16.63 -2.71 9.43
CA ALA A 24 16.61 -2.43 10.87
C ALA A 24 15.53 -3.22 11.63
N LYS A 25 14.39 -3.51 11.00
CA LYS A 25 13.31 -4.36 11.56
C LYS A 25 13.73 -5.84 11.60
N ILE A 26 14.41 -6.34 10.57
CA ILE A 26 14.88 -7.73 10.47
C ILE A 26 16.08 -8.00 11.38
N ALA A 27 17.04 -7.07 11.45
CA ALA A 27 18.30 -7.23 12.20
C ALA A 27 18.12 -7.28 13.73
N GLY A 28 16.89 -7.26 14.24
CA GLY A 28 16.67 -7.54 15.65
C GLY A 28 17.27 -6.50 16.60
N ILE A 29 17.18 -5.20 16.29
CA ILE A 29 17.09 -4.18 17.38
C ILE A 29 15.68 -4.31 18.00
N TYR A 30 15.46 -5.49 18.57
CA TYR A 30 14.48 -5.87 19.55
C TYR A 30 15.33 -6.22 20.76
N SER A 31 15.80 -5.17 21.43
CA SER A 31 16.30 -5.31 22.79
C SER A 31 15.09 -5.68 23.64
N GLU A 32 15.05 -6.88 24.23
CA GLU A 32 14.14 -7.18 25.35
C GLU A 32 14.34 -6.22 26.53
N ALA A 33 15.42 -5.43 26.52
CA ALA A 33 15.72 -4.38 27.49
C ALA A 33 15.32 -2.97 27.04
N GLU A 34 14.73 -2.78 25.86
CA GLU A 34 14.11 -1.50 25.48
C GLU A 34 12.62 -1.54 25.82
N PRO A 35 12.07 -0.50 26.49
CA PRO A 35 10.64 -0.42 26.75
C PRO A 35 9.89 -0.54 25.41
N PRO A 36 8.68 -1.13 25.39
CA PRO A 36 7.95 -1.39 24.16
C PRO A 36 7.94 -0.10 23.34
N ARG A 37 8.44 -0.18 22.09
CA ARG A 37 8.44 0.96 21.15
C ARG A 37 7.10 1.64 21.31
N LYS A 38 7.10 2.87 21.86
CA LYS A 38 5.87 3.55 22.26
C LYS A 38 4.87 3.37 21.14
N THR A 39 3.78 2.69 21.48
CA THR A 39 2.72 2.38 20.55
C THR A 39 2.36 3.66 19.82
N MET A 40 2.37 3.60 18.48
CA MET A 40 2.21 4.81 17.70
C MET A 40 0.75 5.24 17.87
N ARG A 41 0.54 6.32 18.63
CA ARG A 41 -0.80 6.86 18.87
C ARG A 41 -1.55 6.97 17.54
N ARG A 42 -2.81 6.53 17.51
CA ARG A 42 -3.68 6.55 16.31
C ARG A 42 -3.61 7.86 15.51
N GLY A 43 -3.58 9.02 16.17
CA GLY A 43 -3.46 10.31 15.48
C GLY A 43 -2.16 10.46 14.67
N VAL A 44 -1.05 9.94 15.18
CA VAL A 44 0.24 9.91 14.47
C VAL A 44 0.17 8.94 13.30
N LEU A 45 -0.41 7.75 13.48
CA LEU A 45 -0.64 6.80 12.40
C LEU A 45 -1.42 7.44 11.25
N MET A 46 -2.57 8.05 11.56
CA MET A 46 -3.41 8.71 10.56
C MET A 46 -2.66 9.82 9.82
N THR A 47 -1.82 10.58 10.52
CA THR A 47 -0.96 11.60 9.90
C THR A 47 0.03 10.98 8.91
N LEU A 48 0.67 9.87 9.26
CA LEU A 48 1.59 9.16 8.37
C LEU A 48 0.89 8.56 7.15
N LEU A 49 -0.32 8.01 7.33
CA LEU A 49 -1.12 7.49 6.20
C LEU A 49 -1.49 8.60 5.23
N GLN A 50 -1.92 9.75 5.76
CA GLN A 50 -2.23 10.91 4.93
C GLN A 50 -0.99 11.42 4.18
N GLN A 51 0.16 11.51 4.85
CA GLN A 51 1.43 11.89 4.21
C GLN A 51 1.89 10.89 3.15
N SER A 52 1.72 9.58 3.40
CA SER A 52 2.01 8.53 2.43
C SER A 52 1.15 8.69 1.17
N ALA A 53 -0.16 8.87 1.32
CA ALA A 53 -1.07 9.11 0.21
C ALA A 53 -0.74 10.41 -0.54
N MET A 54 -0.38 11.49 0.16
CA MET A 54 -0.01 12.76 -0.46
C MET A 54 1.28 12.65 -1.29
N THR A 55 2.26 11.90 -0.80
CA THR A 55 3.59 11.80 -1.42
C THR A 55 3.73 10.65 -2.41
N LEU A 56 2.68 9.86 -2.66
CA LEU A 56 2.66 8.86 -3.72
C LEU A 56 2.99 9.55 -5.07
N PRO A 57 4.00 9.08 -5.81
CA PRO A 57 4.48 9.78 -7.00
C PRO A 57 3.41 9.79 -8.10
N LEU A 58 3.36 10.88 -8.85
CA LEU A 58 2.55 10.95 -10.07
C LEU A 58 3.24 10.17 -11.19
N TRP A 59 2.48 9.35 -11.92
CA TRP A 59 2.97 8.73 -13.16
C TRP A 59 3.15 9.80 -14.25
N ILE A 60 4.29 9.77 -14.94
CA ILE A 60 4.58 10.64 -16.08
C ILE A 60 5.19 9.80 -17.22
N GLY A 61 4.31 9.31 -18.09
CA GLY A 61 4.67 8.51 -19.27
C GLY A 61 5.33 9.33 -20.39
N LYS A 62 5.99 8.63 -21.32
CA LYS A 62 6.36 9.19 -22.64
C LYS A 62 5.15 9.17 -23.59
N PRO A 63 5.17 9.97 -24.67
CA PRO A 63 4.15 9.84 -25.72
C PRO A 63 4.01 8.40 -26.21
N GLY A 64 2.80 7.85 -26.14
CA GLY A 64 2.47 6.47 -26.53
C GLY A 64 2.77 5.39 -25.48
N GLU A 65 3.37 5.74 -24.34
CA GLU A 65 3.57 4.82 -23.21
C GLU A 65 2.26 4.71 -22.42
N LYS A 66 1.79 3.49 -22.18
CA LYS A 66 0.60 3.26 -21.34
C LYS A 66 0.96 3.30 -19.86
N PRO A 67 0.03 3.70 -18.98
CA PRO A 67 0.22 3.59 -17.53
C PRO A 67 0.59 2.15 -17.13
N PRO A 68 1.64 1.96 -16.32
CA PRO A 68 2.09 0.63 -15.92
C PRO A 68 1.12 -0.01 -14.91
N PRO A 69 1.25 -1.33 -14.66
CA PRO A 69 0.59 -1.98 -13.53
C PRO A 69 0.81 -1.21 -12.22
N LEU A 70 -0.22 -1.12 -11.38
CA LEU A 70 -0.23 -0.36 -10.12
C LEU A 70 -0.15 1.17 -10.28
N CYS A 71 -0.38 1.71 -11.48
CA CYS A 71 -0.69 3.12 -11.67
C CYS A 71 -2.21 3.34 -11.52
N GLY A 72 -2.64 4.02 -10.46
CA GLY A 72 -4.06 4.25 -10.16
C GLY A 72 -4.89 2.98 -10.20
N ALA A 73 -5.82 2.90 -11.16
CA ALA A 73 -6.74 1.79 -11.33
C ALA A 73 -6.19 0.64 -12.20
N VAL A 74 -4.99 0.76 -12.76
CA VAL A 74 -4.39 -0.31 -13.57
C VAL A 74 -4.03 -1.50 -12.67
N PRO A 75 -4.59 -2.70 -12.94
CA PRO A 75 -4.40 -3.85 -12.08
C PRO A 75 -2.94 -4.32 -12.05
N ALA A 76 -2.57 -5.01 -10.97
CA ALA A 76 -1.31 -5.73 -10.90
C ALA A 76 -1.21 -6.79 -12.01
N ALA A 77 0.00 -7.11 -12.45
CA ALA A 77 0.23 -8.25 -13.34
C ALA A 77 -0.20 -9.56 -12.67
N GLY A 78 -0.64 -10.55 -13.46
CA GLY A 78 -1.17 -11.83 -12.96
C GLY A 78 -0.18 -12.66 -12.15
N ASP A 79 1.12 -12.41 -12.29
CA ASP A 79 2.25 -13.03 -11.58
C ASP A 79 2.92 -12.07 -10.58
N TYR A 80 2.39 -10.85 -10.43
CA TYR A 80 2.95 -9.86 -9.52
C TYR A 80 2.99 -10.37 -8.08
N VAL A 81 4.15 -10.17 -7.44
CA VAL A 81 4.38 -10.43 -6.03
C VAL A 81 4.81 -9.13 -5.35
N ALA A 82 3.98 -8.63 -4.43
CA ALA A 82 4.32 -7.49 -3.60
C ALA A 82 5.57 -7.76 -2.75
N LYS A 83 6.44 -6.76 -2.59
CA LYS A 83 7.71 -6.85 -1.87
C LYS A 83 7.52 -6.57 -0.37
N PRO A 84 8.43 -7.02 0.50
CA PRO A 84 8.47 -6.56 1.89
C PRO A 84 8.44 -5.02 1.97
N GLY A 85 7.58 -4.48 2.86
CA GLY A 85 7.34 -3.03 3.00
C GLY A 85 6.16 -2.50 2.19
N ASP A 86 5.78 -3.17 1.10
CA ASP A 86 4.64 -2.75 0.28
C ASP A 86 3.35 -2.74 1.10
N LYS A 87 2.52 -1.73 0.87
CA LYS A 87 1.21 -1.59 1.51
C LYS A 87 0.16 -2.29 0.67
N VAL A 88 -0.71 -3.04 1.32
CA VAL A 88 -1.73 -3.88 0.68
C VAL A 88 -3.06 -3.75 1.41
N ALA A 89 -4.16 -3.97 0.69
CA ALA A 89 -5.40 -4.37 1.32
C ALA A 89 -5.35 -5.90 1.55
N ALA A 90 -5.54 -6.33 2.80
CA ALA A 90 -5.47 -7.73 3.20
C ALA A 90 -6.81 -8.19 3.78
N ARG A 91 -7.34 -9.31 3.28
CA ARG A 91 -8.62 -9.88 3.75
C ARG A 91 -8.40 -10.87 4.89
N VAL A 92 -8.51 -10.38 6.12
CA VAL A 92 -8.35 -11.14 7.36
C VAL A 92 -9.69 -11.67 7.87
N LYS A 93 -9.65 -12.67 8.75
CA LYS A 93 -10.83 -13.13 9.50
C LYS A 93 -10.88 -12.34 10.80
N ALA A 94 -11.98 -11.66 11.08
CA ALA A 94 -12.23 -11.00 12.35
C ALA A 94 -12.64 -12.02 13.42
N LEU A 95 -12.53 -11.62 14.70
CA LEU A 95 -12.82 -12.45 15.86
C LEU A 95 -14.27 -12.98 15.89
N GLU A 96 -15.22 -12.23 15.33
CA GLU A 96 -16.64 -12.60 15.26
C GLU A 96 -16.98 -13.49 14.05
N GLY A 97 -15.97 -13.91 13.27
CA GLY A 97 -16.14 -14.81 12.12
C GLY A 97 -16.35 -14.11 10.77
N ASP A 98 -16.61 -12.80 10.78
CA ASP A 98 -16.71 -11.98 9.57
C ASP A 98 -15.34 -11.72 8.94
N GLU A 99 -15.30 -11.45 7.64
CA GLU A 99 -14.07 -11.09 6.94
C GLU A 99 -13.95 -9.58 6.78
N GLN A 100 -12.78 -9.02 7.14
CA GLN A 100 -12.50 -7.59 7.02
C GLN A 100 -11.31 -7.37 6.09
N TRP A 101 -11.40 -6.35 5.23
CA TRP A 101 -10.25 -5.86 4.49
C TRP A 101 -9.55 -4.79 5.32
N ILE A 102 -8.30 -5.04 5.69
CA ILE A 102 -7.46 -4.11 6.46
C ILE A 102 -6.31 -3.59 5.62
N LEU A 103 -5.75 -2.46 6.00
CA LEU A 103 -4.47 -1.97 5.51
C LEU A 103 -3.36 -2.73 6.23
N ALA A 104 -2.46 -3.32 5.46
CA ALA A 104 -1.37 -4.12 6.00
C ALA A 104 -0.06 -3.83 5.25
N GLU A 105 1.05 -4.17 5.89
CA GLU A 105 2.39 -4.13 5.33
C GLU A 105 2.90 -5.54 5.05
N VAL A 106 3.38 -5.79 3.83
CA VAL A 106 3.97 -7.08 3.48
C VAL A 106 5.28 -7.28 4.24
N VAL A 107 5.45 -8.48 4.79
CA VAL A 107 6.68 -8.88 5.47
C VAL A 107 7.45 -9.89 4.63
N SER A 108 6.77 -10.90 4.10
CA SER A 108 7.38 -11.90 3.24
C SER A 108 6.35 -12.56 2.33
N TYR A 109 6.85 -13.26 1.31
CA TYR A 109 6.04 -14.11 0.45
C TYR A 109 6.75 -15.45 0.24
N SER A 110 6.04 -16.55 0.47
CA SER A 110 6.52 -17.90 0.21
C SER A 110 5.95 -18.40 -1.12
N HIS A 111 6.82 -18.56 -2.12
CA HIS A 111 6.44 -19.17 -3.40
C HIS A 111 5.99 -20.63 -3.24
N ALA A 112 6.61 -21.38 -2.31
CA ALA A 112 6.27 -22.77 -2.05
C ALA A 112 4.85 -22.92 -1.48
N ALA A 113 4.45 -22.01 -0.59
CA ALA A 113 3.11 -22.04 0.02
C ALA A 113 2.07 -21.19 -0.73
N ASN A 114 2.49 -20.32 -1.66
CA ASN A 114 1.67 -19.29 -2.30
C ASN A 114 0.92 -18.41 -1.27
N LYS A 115 1.66 -18.01 -0.22
CA LYS A 115 1.14 -17.23 0.91
C LYS A 115 2.03 -16.05 1.23
N TYR A 116 1.39 -14.96 1.61
CA TYR A 116 2.00 -13.78 2.20
C TYR A 116 1.99 -13.85 3.72
N GLU A 117 2.99 -13.23 4.32
CA GLU A 117 2.97 -12.75 5.68
C GLU A 117 2.81 -11.23 5.65
N VAL A 118 1.82 -10.72 6.39
CA VAL A 118 1.53 -9.29 6.47
C VAL A 118 1.32 -8.87 7.93
N ASP A 119 1.77 -7.66 8.29
CA ASP A 119 1.48 -7.04 9.58
C ASP A 119 0.33 -6.02 9.41
N ASP A 120 -0.66 -6.02 10.30
CA ASP A 120 -1.63 -4.91 10.41
C ASP A 120 -0.87 -3.60 10.74
N ILE A 121 -1.35 -2.47 10.21
CA ILE A 121 -0.78 -1.14 10.46
C ILE A 121 -1.34 -0.44 11.70
N ASP A 122 -2.52 -0.82 12.21
CA ASP A 122 -3.22 -0.15 13.33
C ASP A 122 -2.87 -0.74 14.69
N GLU A 123 -2.60 -2.05 14.75
CA GLU A 123 -2.50 -2.72 16.04
C GLU A 123 -1.21 -2.41 16.80
N GLU A 124 -1.40 -2.03 18.07
CA GLU A 124 -0.35 -1.69 19.05
C GLU A 124 0.51 -2.91 19.46
N GLY A 125 0.24 -4.08 18.89
CA GLY A 125 1.13 -5.23 18.75
C GLY A 125 0.93 -5.77 17.33
N LYS A 126 2.01 -6.10 16.61
CA LYS A 126 1.92 -6.52 15.20
C LYS A 126 1.19 -7.86 15.11
N GLU A 127 -0.12 -7.85 14.87
CA GLU A 127 -0.81 -9.07 14.47
C GLU A 127 -0.30 -9.45 13.07
N ARG A 128 0.49 -10.52 13.04
CA ARG A 128 1.04 -11.11 11.82
C ARG A 128 0.02 -12.08 11.26
N HIS A 129 -0.47 -11.82 10.06
CA HIS A 129 -1.36 -12.74 9.35
C HIS A 129 -0.62 -13.49 8.24
N THR A 130 -0.89 -14.78 8.11
CA THR A 130 -0.46 -15.59 6.96
C THR A 130 -1.64 -15.81 6.02
N LEU A 131 -1.63 -15.16 4.86
CA LEU A 131 -2.78 -15.10 3.94
C LEU A 131 -2.41 -15.63 2.55
N SER A 132 -3.35 -16.31 1.89
CA SER A 132 -3.20 -16.70 0.47
C SER A 132 -3.13 -15.47 -0.44
N ARG A 133 -2.41 -15.56 -1.57
CA ARG A 133 -2.31 -14.48 -2.57
C ARG A 133 -3.65 -13.84 -2.99
N ARG A 134 -4.73 -14.63 -3.12
CA ARG A 134 -6.09 -14.14 -3.44
C ARG A 134 -6.73 -13.22 -2.39
N ARG A 135 -6.16 -13.13 -1.18
CA ARG A 135 -6.63 -12.27 -0.09
C ARG A 135 -5.82 -10.97 -0.01
N ILE A 136 -4.89 -10.74 -0.94
CA ILE A 136 -4.00 -9.59 -0.96
C ILE A 136 -4.27 -8.79 -2.23
N ILE A 137 -4.53 -7.50 -2.08
CA ILE A 137 -4.61 -6.54 -3.18
C ILE A 137 -3.51 -5.50 -2.96
N PRO A 138 -2.47 -5.46 -3.80
CA PRO A 138 -1.45 -4.42 -3.73
C PRO A 138 -2.05 -3.03 -3.93
N LEU A 139 -1.62 -2.06 -3.12
CA LEU A 139 -2.00 -0.67 -3.35
C LEU A 139 -1.25 -0.08 -4.55
N PRO A 140 -1.79 0.98 -5.20
CA PRO A 140 -1.11 1.65 -6.29
C PRO A 140 0.26 2.21 -5.86
N GLN A 141 1.24 2.08 -6.75
CA GLN A 141 2.59 2.64 -6.59
C GLN A 141 2.70 4.05 -7.18
N TRP A 142 1.79 4.42 -8.09
CA TRP A 142 1.69 5.75 -8.66
C TRP A 142 0.26 6.28 -8.62
N LYS A 143 0.14 7.60 -8.44
CA LYS A 143 -1.07 8.34 -8.78
C LYS A 143 -1.15 8.48 -10.30
N THR A 144 -2.36 8.36 -10.82
CA THR A 144 -2.66 8.69 -12.21
C THR A 144 -2.83 10.19 -12.36
N ASN A 145 -2.29 10.76 -13.44
CA ASN A 145 -2.58 12.14 -13.81
C ASN A 145 -3.88 12.18 -14.62
N PRO A 146 -4.96 12.82 -14.12
CA PRO A 146 -6.25 12.87 -14.82
C PRO A 146 -6.18 13.56 -16.19
N GLU A 147 -5.20 14.44 -16.40
CA GLU A 147 -5.06 15.21 -17.65
C GLU A 147 -4.41 14.39 -18.77
N THR A 148 -3.54 13.43 -18.44
CA THR A 148 -2.76 12.66 -19.41
C THR A 148 -3.21 11.22 -19.55
N ASP A 149 -3.69 10.60 -18.47
CA ASP A 149 -3.96 9.17 -18.41
C ASP A 149 -5.33 8.87 -17.73
N PRO A 150 -6.45 9.53 -18.13
CA PRO A 150 -7.74 9.38 -17.45
C PRO A 150 -8.30 7.95 -17.47
N GLU A 151 -7.85 7.10 -18.39
CA GLU A 151 -8.23 5.68 -18.47
C GLU A 151 -7.65 4.84 -17.32
N ALA A 152 -6.63 5.33 -16.62
CA ALA A 152 -6.05 4.70 -15.44
C ALA A 152 -6.68 5.19 -14.12
N LEU A 153 -7.85 5.82 -14.18
CA LEU A 153 -8.68 6.17 -13.01
C LEU A 153 -9.91 5.26 -12.93
N PHE A 154 -10.40 5.03 -11.71
CA PHE A 154 -11.73 4.44 -11.55
C PHE A 154 -12.80 5.43 -12.01
N HIS A 155 -13.84 4.95 -12.68
CA HIS A 155 -14.91 5.79 -13.23
C HIS A 155 -16.08 5.93 -12.25
N LYS A 156 -16.92 6.94 -12.47
CA LYS A 156 -18.15 7.15 -11.69
C LYS A 156 -19.00 5.86 -11.67
N ASP A 157 -19.61 5.60 -10.51
CA ASP A 157 -20.46 4.45 -10.21
C ASP A 157 -19.73 3.09 -10.23
N GLN A 158 -18.40 3.07 -10.40
CA GLN A 158 -17.61 1.85 -10.29
C GLN A 158 -17.53 1.39 -8.83
N LEU A 159 -17.77 0.10 -8.59
CA LEU A 159 -17.60 -0.53 -7.28
C LEU A 159 -16.10 -0.69 -6.96
N VAL A 160 -15.69 -0.19 -5.81
CA VAL A 160 -14.30 -0.27 -5.31
C VAL A 160 -14.26 -0.69 -3.85
N LEU A 161 -13.07 -1.07 -3.38
CA LEU A 161 -12.73 -1.07 -1.97
C LEU A 161 -12.02 0.24 -1.63
N ALA A 162 -12.59 1.02 -0.71
CA ALA A 162 -12.03 2.30 -0.28
C ALA A 162 -11.72 2.27 1.21
N LEU A 163 -10.57 2.85 1.59
CA LEU A 163 -10.20 3.02 2.99
C LEU A 163 -11.17 4.03 3.64
N TYR A 164 -11.87 3.65 4.71
CA TYR A 164 -12.81 4.55 5.37
C TYR A 164 -12.05 5.62 6.17
N PRO A 165 -12.45 6.91 6.13
CA PRO A 165 -11.74 7.98 6.80
C PRO A 165 -11.48 7.68 8.28
N GLN A 166 -10.26 7.99 8.74
CA GLN A 166 -9.82 7.78 10.13
C GLN A 166 -9.82 6.31 10.58
N THR A 167 -9.77 5.36 9.65
CA THR A 167 -9.61 3.92 9.93
C THR A 167 -8.50 3.32 9.10
N THR A 168 -8.15 2.09 9.42
CA THR A 168 -7.23 1.24 8.67
C THR A 168 -7.97 0.14 7.91
N CYS A 169 -9.28 0.29 7.67
CA CYS A 169 -10.14 -0.72 7.08
C CYS A 169 -10.71 -0.26 5.72
N PHE A 170 -10.82 -1.19 4.78
CA PHE A 170 -11.44 -0.97 3.48
C PHE A 170 -12.87 -1.50 3.44
N TYR A 171 -13.75 -0.74 2.76
CA TYR A 171 -15.16 -1.07 2.60
C TYR A 171 -15.59 -0.91 1.15
N ARG A 172 -16.68 -1.58 0.77
CA ARG A 172 -17.28 -1.44 -0.55
C ARG A 172 -17.84 -0.02 -0.71
N ALA A 173 -17.49 0.65 -1.80
CA ALA A 173 -17.97 1.98 -2.13
C ALA A 173 -18.21 2.12 -3.64
N LEU A 174 -19.02 3.11 -4.02
CA LEU A 174 -19.15 3.53 -5.41
C LEU A 174 -18.40 4.85 -5.60
N ILE A 175 -17.67 4.97 -6.71
CA ILE A 175 -17.01 6.23 -7.06
C ILE A 175 -18.06 7.30 -7.38
N HIS A 176 -18.08 8.37 -6.60
CA HIS A 176 -18.93 9.51 -6.90
C HIS A 176 -18.36 10.38 -8.03
N ALA A 177 -17.05 10.70 -7.95
CA ALA A 177 -16.33 11.45 -8.96
C ALA A 177 -14.83 11.06 -8.95
N PRO A 178 -14.21 10.82 -10.12
CA PRO A 178 -12.76 10.70 -10.22
C PRO A 178 -12.07 12.06 -9.99
N PRO A 179 -10.81 12.07 -9.53
CA PRO A 179 -10.05 13.31 -9.38
C PRO A 179 -9.91 14.03 -10.73
N GLN A 180 -9.91 15.36 -10.67
CA GLN A 180 -9.74 16.24 -11.84
C GLN A 180 -8.37 16.93 -11.84
N ARG A 181 -7.61 16.84 -10.74
CA ARG A 181 -6.28 17.44 -10.51
C ARG A 181 -5.48 16.60 -9.52
#